data_AF-A0AAE1KHV3-F1
#
_entry.id   AF-A0AAE1KHV3-F1
#
_cell.length_a   1.000
_cell.length_b   1.000
_cell.length_c   1.000
_cell.angle_alpha   90.00
_cell.angle_beta   90.00
_cell.angle_gamma   90.00
#
_symmetry.space_group_name_H-M   'P 1'
#
loop_
_entity.id
_entity.type
_entity.pdbx_description
1 polymer ?
#
loop_
_entity_poly.entity_id
_entity_poly.type
_entity_poly.pdbx_seq_one_letter_code
_entity_poly.pdbx_strand_id
1 'polypeptide(L)'
;MELPQPPADQELKNIIDKLAQFVARNGPEFEQMTKTKQKENPKFSFLFGGEYFNYYQYKVTTEQAILKHRQAREQQQQQQQAQQQQPQPQPSQPVLHQPPPPPQGFPGGSGAGGFPAQNFPPAYSYPPTSAYPEPEVAQFPQAPVTSGAFSQGQYPAPPPTSDPPVSFPPGDSNFTTSTSFVTTSNADPPFVHSSQSFPPPPPGDATYTAPQSGEPGAFTSTSSGYAQPPPHPPPPTVTIDSLSSQQQQLQEQIQQSEQNLAAQQLVLEQQKEGQMREGIYVAVGEVLRNEASDLGFSTQDLDDLLGPITESCTKDSISNGKHWIFTNAQSPAKNTWLARYLLYKATVNNGPFNHKLHIIYLMNDVLHHCVRKNADDLKEALQKVLVPMFCSAMTIASDDQKSKLDKLLSLWESKINLEEGVLMQLKNPVESWAGFEKAQLGEFPQVVATINQHIDATFEVSQ
;
A
#
# COMPACT_ATOMS: atom_id res chain seq x y z
N MET A 1 10.85 -23.26 -32.24
CA MET A 1 9.57 -22.60 -32.55
C MET A 1 9.89 -21.18 -32.93
N GLU A 2 9.48 -20.76 -34.12
CA GLU A 2 9.61 -19.39 -34.59
C GLU A 2 8.72 -18.48 -33.74
N LEU A 3 9.28 -17.39 -33.19
CA LEU A 3 8.54 -16.47 -32.34
C LEU A 3 7.48 -15.75 -33.21
N PRO A 4 6.18 -15.79 -32.84
CA PRO A 4 5.16 -15.16 -33.65
C PRO A 4 5.38 -13.65 -33.70
N GLN A 5 5.34 -13.06 -34.91
CA GLN A 5 5.55 -11.63 -35.10
C GLN A 5 4.45 -10.81 -34.39
N PRO A 6 4.83 -9.81 -33.57
CA PRO A 6 3.87 -8.87 -33.02
C PRO A 6 3.32 -7.96 -34.14
N PRO A 7 2.08 -7.47 -34.00
CA PRO A 7 1.54 -6.47 -34.94
C PRO A 7 2.40 -5.21 -34.97
N ALA A 8 2.60 -4.66 -36.17
CA ALA A 8 3.29 -3.37 -36.36
C ALA A 8 2.47 -2.18 -35.84
N ASP A 9 1.14 -2.34 -35.80
CA ASP A 9 0.22 -1.37 -35.20
C ASP A 9 0.20 -1.55 -33.68
N GLN A 10 0.66 -0.51 -32.98
CA GLN A 10 0.72 -0.47 -31.52
C GLN A 10 -0.67 -0.53 -30.88
N GLU A 11 -1.71 0.00 -31.52
CA GLU A 11 -3.09 -0.07 -31.00
C GLU A 11 -3.60 -1.51 -31.06
N LEU A 12 -3.38 -2.20 -32.19
CA LEU A 12 -3.77 -3.60 -32.37
C LEU A 12 -3.01 -4.53 -31.40
N LYS A 13 -1.71 -4.30 -31.21
CA LYS A 13 -0.90 -5.01 -30.22
C LYS A 13 -1.47 -4.83 -28.81
N ASN A 14 -1.78 -3.60 -28.40
CA ASN A 14 -2.34 -3.32 -27.08
C ASN A 14 -3.70 -4.01 -26.87
N ILE A 15 -4.54 -4.09 -27.92
CA ILE A 15 -5.83 -4.80 -27.87
C ILE A 15 -5.60 -6.30 -27.67
N ILE A 16 -4.68 -6.90 -28.45
CA ILE A 16 -4.33 -8.33 -28.34
C ILE A 16 -3.76 -8.65 -26.96
N ASP A 17 -2.83 -7.83 -26.45
CA ASP A 17 -2.19 -8.04 -25.14
C ASP A 17 -3.20 -7.95 -23.99
N LYS A 18 -4.08 -6.94 -24.00
CA LYS A 18 -5.13 -6.78 -22.99
C LYS A 18 -6.12 -7.94 -23.01
N LEU A 19 -6.53 -8.38 -24.20
CA LEU A 19 -7.46 -9.50 -24.31
C LEU A 19 -6.80 -10.81 -23.86
N ALA A 20 -5.54 -11.05 -24.25
CA ALA A 20 -4.80 -12.24 -23.85
C ALA A 20 -4.65 -12.35 -22.33
N GLN A 21 -4.33 -11.24 -21.67
CA GLN A 21 -4.22 -11.19 -20.21
C GLN A 21 -5.59 -11.38 -19.53
N PHE A 22 -6.65 -10.82 -20.11
CA PHE A 22 -8.00 -11.00 -19.60
C PHE A 22 -8.45 -12.47 -19.70
N VAL A 23 -8.23 -13.12 -20.84
CA VAL A 23 -8.57 -14.53 -21.08
C VAL A 23 -7.71 -15.46 -20.22
N ALA A 24 -6.43 -15.13 -20.02
CA ALA A 24 -5.56 -15.90 -19.13
C ALA A 24 -6.05 -15.89 -17.66
N ARG A 25 -6.65 -14.78 -17.21
CA ARG A 25 -7.16 -14.63 -15.84
C ARG A 25 -8.57 -15.21 -15.64
N ASN A 26 -9.46 -15.04 -16.61
CA ASN A 26 -10.88 -15.38 -16.49
C ASN A 26 -11.27 -16.69 -17.18
N GLY A 27 -10.33 -17.30 -17.93
CA GLY A 27 -10.55 -18.56 -18.61
C GLY A 27 -11.05 -18.43 -20.05
N PRO A 28 -11.09 -19.56 -20.79
CA PRO A 28 -11.40 -19.61 -22.22
C PRO A 28 -12.87 -19.27 -22.55
N GLU A 29 -13.78 -19.35 -21.57
CA GLU A 29 -15.20 -18.97 -21.73
C GLU A 29 -15.34 -17.49 -22.12
N PHE A 30 -14.44 -16.66 -21.60
CA PHE A 30 -14.44 -15.23 -21.90
C PHE A 30 -13.93 -14.92 -23.31
N GLU A 31 -13.00 -15.74 -23.82
CA GLU A 31 -12.60 -15.66 -25.22
C GLU A 31 -13.81 -15.89 -26.14
N GLN A 32 -14.62 -16.90 -25.82
CA GLN A 32 -15.80 -17.23 -26.60
C GLN A 32 -16.89 -16.16 -26.51
N MET A 33 -17.10 -15.56 -25.32
CA MET A 33 -18.00 -14.41 -25.17
C MET A 33 -17.53 -13.20 -25.99
N THR A 34 -16.23 -12.87 -25.92
CA THR A 34 -15.65 -11.76 -26.70
C THR A 34 -15.81 -12.01 -28.19
N LYS A 35 -15.58 -13.25 -28.63
CA LYS A 35 -15.75 -13.71 -30.01
C LYS A 35 -17.21 -13.63 -30.49
N THR A 36 -18.21 -13.81 -29.62
CA THR A 36 -19.61 -13.61 -30.03
C THR A 36 -19.98 -12.12 -30.08
N LYS A 37 -19.55 -11.32 -29.10
CA LYS A 37 -19.91 -9.89 -29.01
C LYS A 37 -19.20 -9.00 -30.04
N GLN A 38 -17.99 -9.35 -30.44
CA GLN A 38 -17.14 -8.52 -31.31
C GLN A 38 -17.01 -9.08 -32.74
N LYS A 39 -17.94 -9.95 -33.17
CA LYS A 39 -17.89 -10.62 -34.48
C LYS A 39 -17.89 -9.65 -35.68
N GLU A 40 -18.54 -8.50 -35.55
CA GLU A 40 -18.58 -7.48 -36.61
C GLU A 40 -17.48 -6.43 -36.49
N ASN A 41 -16.60 -6.53 -35.48
CA ASN A 41 -15.56 -5.54 -35.24
C ASN A 41 -14.23 -5.96 -35.88
N PRO A 42 -13.71 -5.20 -36.87
CA PRO A 42 -12.46 -5.53 -37.55
C PRO A 42 -11.25 -5.53 -36.60
N LYS A 43 -11.31 -4.81 -35.47
CA LYS A 43 -10.24 -4.81 -34.46
C LYS A 43 -10.08 -6.14 -33.73
N PHE A 44 -11.11 -7.00 -33.75
CA PHE A 44 -11.08 -8.34 -33.15
C PHE A 44 -11.03 -9.46 -34.20
N SER A 45 -10.76 -9.11 -35.46
CA SER A 45 -10.67 -10.07 -36.56
C SER A 45 -9.68 -11.22 -36.27
N PHE A 46 -8.58 -10.93 -35.56
CA PHE A 46 -7.58 -11.92 -35.15
C PHE A 46 -8.16 -13.09 -34.33
N LEU A 47 -9.29 -12.91 -33.60
CA LEU A 47 -9.96 -13.99 -32.82
C LEU A 47 -10.66 -15.04 -33.69
N PHE A 48 -10.95 -14.71 -34.95
CA PHE A 48 -11.65 -15.58 -35.89
C PHE A 48 -10.69 -16.28 -36.86
N GLY A 49 -9.38 -16.17 -36.59
CA GLY A 49 -8.32 -16.58 -37.50
C GLY A 49 -7.79 -15.39 -38.30
N GLY A 50 -6.54 -15.50 -38.78
CA GLY A 50 -5.89 -14.44 -39.55
C GLY A 50 -4.48 -14.13 -39.06
N GLU A 51 -3.91 -13.06 -39.60
CA GLU A 51 -2.64 -12.49 -39.15
C GLU A 51 -2.77 -12.11 -37.66
N TYR A 52 -1.78 -12.48 -36.83
CA TYR A 52 -1.76 -12.27 -35.37
C TYR A 52 -2.58 -13.22 -34.48
N PHE A 53 -3.33 -14.19 -35.03
CA PHE A 53 -3.94 -15.25 -34.20
C PHE A 53 -2.88 -16.05 -33.42
N ASN A 54 -1.77 -16.42 -34.09
CA ASN A 54 -0.64 -17.12 -33.47
C ASN A 54 0.01 -16.30 -32.34
N TYR A 55 0.10 -14.97 -32.52
CA TYR A 55 0.64 -14.06 -31.51
C TYR A 55 -0.29 -13.98 -30.28
N TYR A 56 -1.60 -13.86 -30.51
CA TYR A 56 -2.61 -13.91 -29.46
C TYR A 56 -2.55 -15.22 -28.66
N GLN A 57 -2.51 -16.38 -29.34
CA GLN A 57 -2.42 -17.68 -28.65
C GLN A 57 -1.13 -17.84 -27.83
N TYR A 58 0.00 -17.39 -28.38
CA TYR A 58 1.27 -17.37 -27.65
C TYR A 58 1.18 -16.51 -26.40
N LYS A 59 0.57 -15.32 -26.49
CA LYS A 59 0.36 -14.43 -25.35
C LYS A 59 -0.56 -15.04 -24.30
N VAL A 60 -1.71 -15.58 -24.67
CA VAL A 60 -2.63 -16.26 -23.72
C VAL A 60 -1.90 -17.39 -22.98
N THR A 61 -1.17 -18.23 -23.72
CA THR A 61 -0.42 -19.36 -23.15
C THR A 61 0.67 -18.88 -22.18
N THR A 62 1.40 -17.83 -22.56
CA THR A 62 2.47 -17.25 -21.73
C THR A 62 1.90 -16.65 -20.45
N GLU A 63 0.83 -15.86 -20.52
CA GLU A 63 0.18 -15.27 -19.35
C GLU A 63 -0.40 -16.36 -18.42
N GLN A 64 -1.04 -17.41 -18.98
CA GLN A 64 -1.53 -18.56 -18.21
C GLN A 64 -0.39 -19.34 -17.53
N ALA A 65 0.73 -19.54 -18.22
CA ALA A 65 1.91 -20.19 -17.66
C ALA A 65 2.52 -19.36 -16.51
N ILE A 66 2.58 -18.04 -16.66
CA ILE A 66 3.06 -17.12 -15.61
C ILE A 66 2.14 -17.19 -14.38
N LEU A 67 0.81 -17.16 -14.57
CA LEU A 67 -0.17 -17.29 -13.49
C LEU A 67 -0.04 -18.63 -12.76
N LYS A 68 0.09 -19.73 -13.51
CA LYS A 68 0.24 -21.08 -12.95
C LYS A 68 1.58 -21.25 -12.22
N HIS A 69 2.65 -20.66 -12.73
CA HIS A 69 3.97 -20.70 -12.10
C HIS A 69 4.02 -19.83 -10.83
N ARG A 70 3.34 -18.67 -10.81
CA ARG A 70 3.17 -17.84 -9.61
C ARG A 70 2.41 -18.60 -8.51
N GLN A 71 1.28 -19.24 -8.84
CA GLN A 71 0.51 -20.04 -7.90
C GLN A 71 1.28 -21.26 -7.36
N ALA A 72 2.08 -21.93 -8.20
CA ALA A 72 2.92 -23.05 -7.77
C ALA A 72 4.03 -22.61 -6.80
N ARG A 73 4.58 -21.40 -6.98
CA ARG A 73 5.61 -20.82 -6.09
C ARG A 73 5.04 -20.45 -4.72
N GLU A 74 3.81 -19.93 -4.69
CA GLU A 74 3.10 -19.61 -3.45
C GLU A 74 2.78 -20.87 -2.62
N GLN A 75 2.45 -22.00 -3.28
CA GLN A 75 2.22 -23.29 -2.60
C GLN A 75 3.52 -23.95 -2.10
N GLN A 76 4.64 -23.78 -2.80
CA GLN A 76 5.95 -24.28 -2.33
C GLN A 76 6.48 -23.51 -1.12
N GLN A 77 6.19 -22.21 -1.01
CA GLN A 77 6.55 -21.42 0.18
C GLN A 77 5.78 -21.84 1.43
N GLN A 78 4.50 -22.24 1.31
CA GLN A 78 3.72 -22.75 2.44
C GLN A 78 4.16 -24.15 2.92
N GLN A 79 4.67 -25.01 2.03
CA GLN A 79 5.19 -26.33 2.43
C GLN A 79 6.57 -26.30 3.10
N GLN A 80 7.41 -25.31 2.81
CA GLN A 80 8.72 -25.16 3.48
C GLN A 80 8.61 -24.65 4.92
N GLN A 81 7.53 -23.95 5.29
CA GLN A 81 7.25 -23.59 6.68
C GLN A 81 6.75 -24.79 7.52
N ALA A 82 6.08 -25.78 6.91
CA ALA A 82 5.58 -26.96 7.64
C ALA A 82 6.63 -28.04 7.95
N GLN A 83 7.79 -28.03 7.27
CA GLN A 83 8.87 -29.02 7.49
C GLN A 83 9.93 -28.60 8.53
N GLN A 84 9.90 -27.36 9.03
CA GLN A 84 10.81 -26.92 10.10
C GLN A 84 10.31 -27.21 11.53
N GLN A 85 9.13 -27.83 11.69
CA GLN A 85 8.62 -28.26 13.00
C GLN A 85 8.79 -29.77 13.29
N GLN A 86 9.59 -30.50 12.51
CA GLN A 86 10.07 -31.81 12.96
C GLN A 86 11.34 -31.65 13.81
N PRO A 87 11.39 -32.17 15.05
CA PRO A 87 12.60 -32.14 15.86
C PRO A 87 13.68 -32.98 15.19
N GLN A 88 14.79 -32.35 14.79
CA GLN A 88 15.96 -33.10 14.32
C GLN A 88 16.59 -33.89 15.48
N PRO A 89 17.08 -35.13 15.24
CA PRO A 89 17.72 -35.94 16.26
C PRO A 89 19.05 -35.32 16.69
N GLN A 90 19.24 -35.10 17.99
CA GLN A 90 20.53 -34.72 18.55
C GLN A 90 21.57 -35.83 18.34
N PRO A 91 22.84 -35.50 18.06
CA PRO A 91 23.92 -36.49 18.01
C PRO A 91 24.20 -37.05 19.42
N SER A 92 24.15 -38.36 19.53
CA SER A 92 24.31 -39.14 20.77
C SER A 92 25.66 -38.90 21.44
N GLN A 93 25.65 -38.42 22.69
CA GLN A 93 26.76 -38.62 23.63
C GLN A 93 26.56 -39.93 24.42
N PRO A 94 27.64 -40.65 24.80
CA PRO A 94 27.51 -41.93 25.49
C PRO A 94 27.12 -41.73 26.96
N VAL A 95 25.93 -42.21 27.33
CA VAL A 95 25.43 -42.22 28.71
C VAL A 95 26.03 -43.42 29.46
N LEU A 96 26.75 -43.15 30.55
CA LEU A 96 27.15 -44.13 31.55
C LEU A 96 25.90 -44.71 32.25
N HIS A 97 25.91 -46.02 32.46
CA HIS A 97 24.79 -46.85 32.91
C HIS A 97 24.19 -46.40 34.26
N GLN A 98 22.86 -46.45 34.36
CA GLN A 98 22.15 -46.68 35.63
C GLN A 98 21.18 -47.87 35.47
N PRO A 99 20.96 -48.68 36.52
CA PRO A 99 20.17 -49.91 36.44
C PRO A 99 18.65 -49.64 36.57
N PRO A 100 17.79 -50.56 36.07
CA PRO A 100 16.35 -50.35 36.00
C PRO A 100 15.66 -50.59 37.36
N PRO A 101 14.50 -49.95 37.63
CA PRO A 101 13.69 -50.24 38.82
C PRO A 101 12.80 -51.49 38.63
N PRO A 102 12.32 -52.12 39.72
CA PRO A 102 11.70 -53.45 39.69
C PRO A 102 10.20 -53.42 39.30
N PRO A 103 9.62 -54.57 38.88
CA PRO A 103 8.24 -54.63 38.43
C PRO A 103 7.26 -54.73 39.61
N GLN A 104 6.21 -53.92 39.61
CA GLN A 104 5.05 -54.11 40.50
C GLN A 104 3.84 -54.60 39.70
N GLY A 105 3.23 -55.66 40.22
CA GLY A 105 2.24 -56.48 39.56
C GLY A 105 0.81 -55.94 39.60
N PHE A 106 0.04 -56.41 38.61
CA PHE A 106 -1.41 -56.60 38.65
C PHE A 106 -1.76 -57.76 39.63
N PRO A 107 -2.99 -57.89 40.18
CA PRO A 107 -4.24 -57.84 39.40
C PRO A 107 -5.55 -57.34 40.07
N GLY A 108 -6.55 -57.11 39.20
CA GLY A 108 -7.99 -57.24 39.49
C GLY A 108 -8.73 -55.91 39.65
N GLY A 109 -9.81 -55.59 38.96
CA GLY A 109 -10.56 -56.29 37.93
C GLY A 109 -11.78 -55.47 37.48
N SER A 110 -12.19 -55.70 36.23
CA SER A 110 -13.58 -55.75 35.74
C SER A 110 -14.45 -54.47 35.69
N GLY A 111 -14.81 -54.07 34.47
CA GLY A 111 -15.96 -53.19 34.17
C GLY A 111 -15.65 -52.24 33.01
N ALA A 112 -15.57 -52.71 31.77
CA ALA A 112 -16.68 -52.77 30.82
C ALA A 112 -17.19 -51.40 30.32
N GLY A 113 -17.06 -51.17 29.00
CA GLY A 113 -17.90 -50.21 28.25
C GLY A 113 -17.13 -49.02 27.67
N GLY A 114 -16.92 -49.04 26.35
CA GLY A 114 -16.17 -48.03 25.61
C GLY A 114 -16.86 -46.67 25.46
N PHE A 115 -16.02 -45.65 25.27
CA PHE A 115 -16.41 -44.31 24.79
C PHE A 115 -15.85 -44.10 23.38
N PRO A 116 -16.65 -43.62 22.41
CA PRO A 116 -16.14 -43.16 21.14
C PRO A 116 -15.72 -41.68 21.21
N ALA A 117 -14.83 -41.33 20.28
CA ALA A 117 -14.15 -40.05 20.09
C ALA A 117 -15.04 -38.81 20.20
N GLN A 118 -14.54 -37.78 20.91
CA GLN A 118 -15.06 -36.43 20.79
C GLN A 118 -14.31 -35.68 19.69
N ASN A 119 -15.10 -35.34 18.67
CA ASN A 119 -14.82 -34.39 17.61
C ASN A 119 -14.49 -33.00 18.17
N PHE A 120 -13.45 -32.38 17.59
CA PHE A 120 -13.32 -30.93 17.53
C PHE A 120 -14.38 -30.35 16.59
N PRO A 121 -15.03 -29.21 16.91
CA PRO A 121 -15.87 -28.48 15.96
C PRO A 121 -15.02 -27.63 14.99
N PRO A 122 -15.47 -27.44 13.72
CA PRO A 122 -14.75 -26.69 12.70
C PRO A 122 -14.99 -25.18 12.80
N ALA A 123 -14.09 -24.44 12.16
CA ALA A 123 -14.08 -23.00 11.98
C ALA A 123 -15.38 -22.47 11.35
N TYR A 124 -15.83 -21.32 11.86
CA TYR A 124 -16.91 -20.52 11.28
C TYR A 124 -16.51 -20.02 9.88
N SER A 125 -17.24 -20.48 8.87
CA SER A 125 -17.33 -19.86 7.55
C SER A 125 -18.51 -18.90 7.52
N TYR A 126 -18.29 -17.67 7.05
CA TYR A 126 -19.35 -16.73 6.73
C TYR A 126 -19.96 -17.08 5.36
N PRO A 127 -21.30 -17.24 5.24
CA PRO A 127 -22.01 -17.32 3.96
C PRO A 127 -22.35 -15.92 3.41
N PRO A 128 -22.71 -15.82 2.10
CA PRO A 128 -23.00 -14.56 1.43
C PRO A 128 -24.36 -13.99 1.84
N THR A 129 -24.43 -12.67 2.05
CA THR A 129 -25.68 -11.95 2.29
C THR A 129 -26.43 -11.72 0.98
N SER A 130 -27.39 -12.58 0.69
CA SER A 130 -28.57 -12.27 -0.13
C SER A 130 -29.78 -12.93 0.53
N ALA A 131 -30.91 -12.22 0.50
CA ALA A 131 -32.22 -12.57 1.07
C ALA A 131 -32.42 -12.29 2.57
N TYR A 132 -32.92 -11.09 2.89
CA TYR A 132 -34.07 -10.93 3.79
C TYR A 132 -35.06 -9.91 3.20
N PRO A 133 -36.36 -10.04 3.52
CA PRO A 133 -37.47 -9.55 2.72
C PRO A 133 -37.88 -8.09 3.02
N GLU A 134 -38.51 -7.48 2.02
CA GLU A 134 -39.24 -6.20 2.05
C GLU A 134 -40.13 -6.03 3.30
N PRO A 135 -40.15 -4.85 3.93
CA PRO A 135 -41.28 -4.44 4.75
C PRO A 135 -42.37 -3.83 3.87
N GLU A 136 -43.55 -4.43 3.99
CA GLU A 136 -44.83 -4.10 3.38
C GLU A 136 -45.19 -2.60 3.53
N VAL A 137 -45.43 -1.94 2.39
CA VAL A 137 -45.88 -0.55 2.31
C VAL A 137 -47.34 -0.48 2.78
N ALA A 138 -47.57 0.08 3.96
CA ALA A 138 -48.90 0.47 4.41
C ALA A 138 -49.42 1.64 3.55
N GLN A 139 -50.41 1.34 2.70
CA GLN A 139 -51.16 2.32 1.92
C GLN A 139 -51.95 3.25 2.85
N PHE A 140 -51.65 4.55 2.83
CA PHE A 140 -52.55 5.58 3.34
C PHE A 140 -53.42 6.14 2.21
N PRO A 141 -54.74 6.30 2.42
CA PRO A 141 -55.65 6.74 1.37
C PRO A 141 -55.49 8.23 1.05
N GLN A 142 -55.39 8.51 -0.26
CA GLN A 142 -55.47 9.85 -0.83
C GLN A 142 -56.86 10.46 -0.61
N ALA A 143 -56.90 11.70 -0.09
CA ALA A 143 -58.06 12.58 -0.15
C ALA A 143 -57.72 13.81 -1.01
N PRO A 144 -58.71 14.35 -1.76
CA PRO A 144 -58.44 15.21 -2.91
C PRO A 144 -58.14 16.67 -2.54
N VAL A 145 -57.34 17.27 -3.41
CA VAL A 145 -57.04 18.70 -3.53
C VAL A 145 -58.31 19.55 -3.64
N THR A 146 -58.41 20.58 -2.81
CA THR A 146 -59.27 21.75 -3.05
C THR A 146 -58.47 23.03 -2.86
N SER A 147 -58.51 23.85 -3.90
CA SER A 147 -58.00 25.21 -4.01
C SER A 147 -58.76 26.19 -3.10
N GLY A 148 -58.02 27.07 -2.41
CA GLY A 148 -58.57 28.17 -1.62
C GLY A 148 -57.51 29.22 -1.33
N ALA A 149 -57.75 30.45 -1.79
CA ALA A 149 -56.94 31.64 -1.61
C ALA A 149 -57.17 32.35 -0.26
N PHE A 150 -56.39 33.41 -0.01
CA PHE A 150 -56.35 34.37 1.13
C PHE A 150 -55.44 33.97 2.30
N SER A 151 -54.74 34.83 3.05
CA SER A 151 -54.27 36.23 2.97
C SER A 151 -53.45 36.48 4.26
N GLN A 152 -52.52 37.45 4.21
CA GLN A 152 -51.80 38.16 5.29
C GLN A 152 -51.94 37.72 6.76
N GLY A 153 -50.81 37.70 7.49
CA GLY A 153 -50.79 38.17 8.90
C GLY A 153 -49.76 37.55 9.83
N GLN A 154 -48.79 38.39 10.24
CA GLN A 154 -48.20 38.48 11.58
C GLN A 154 -47.32 37.35 12.15
N TYR A 155 -46.02 37.62 12.17
CA TYR A 155 -45.05 37.09 13.13
C TYR A 155 -45.26 37.67 14.54
N PRO A 156 -45.06 36.90 15.61
CA PRO A 156 -44.62 37.41 16.90
C PRO A 156 -43.10 37.30 17.08
N ALA A 157 -42.50 38.32 17.69
CA ALA A 157 -41.09 38.46 18.01
C ALA A 157 -40.64 37.58 19.19
N PRO A 158 -39.34 37.22 19.29
CA PRO A 158 -38.76 36.63 20.49
C PRO A 158 -38.41 37.71 21.56
N PRO A 159 -38.46 37.39 22.87
CA PRO A 159 -38.15 38.34 23.95
C PRO A 159 -36.63 38.48 24.20
N PRO A 160 -36.21 39.51 24.98
CA PRO A 160 -34.89 40.13 24.88
C PRO A 160 -33.81 39.52 25.79
N THR A 161 -32.56 39.70 25.36
CA THR A 161 -31.31 39.56 26.13
C THR A 161 -31.20 40.61 27.23
N SER A 162 -30.64 40.23 28.38
CA SER A 162 -30.07 41.17 29.37
C SER A 162 -28.74 40.63 29.91
N ASP A 163 -27.70 41.46 29.72
CA ASP A 163 -26.28 41.42 30.12
C ASP A 163 -26.10 41.42 31.68
N PRO A 164 -24.90 41.55 32.34
CA PRO A 164 -23.61 42.08 31.83
C PRO A 164 -22.33 41.49 32.53
N PRO A 165 -21.20 42.22 32.74
CA PRO A 165 -19.88 41.80 32.26
C PRO A 165 -18.87 41.57 33.41
N VAL A 166 -17.65 41.12 33.09
CA VAL A 166 -16.51 41.34 34.01
C VAL A 166 -15.35 41.93 33.23
N SER A 167 -14.88 43.06 33.73
CA SER A 167 -13.87 43.93 33.14
C SER A 167 -12.73 44.14 34.14
N PHE A 168 -11.51 43.76 33.71
CA PHE A 168 -10.17 44.34 34.01
C PHE A 168 -9.65 44.28 35.48
N PRO A 169 -8.34 44.55 35.79
CA PRO A 169 -7.32 45.24 34.98
C PRO A 169 -5.86 44.65 35.17
N PRO A 170 -4.72 45.41 35.05
CA PRO A 170 -3.62 45.04 34.16
C PRO A 170 -2.23 45.00 34.86
N GLY A 171 -1.16 44.86 34.07
CA GLY A 171 0.23 45.12 34.46
C GLY A 171 1.07 43.84 34.60
N ASP A 172 2.35 43.81 34.30
CA ASP A 172 3.21 44.80 33.65
C ASP A 172 4.47 44.06 33.17
N SER A 173 5.12 44.71 32.22
CA SER A 173 6.43 44.43 31.63
C SER A 173 7.57 44.05 32.60
N ASN A 174 8.47 43.13 32.22
CA ASN A 174 9.93 43.33 32.19
C ASN A 174 10.79 42.10 31.82
N PHE A 175 12.00 42.42 31.31
CA PHE A 175 13.17 41.61 30.88
C PHE A 175 13.10 41.05 29.45
N THR A 176 13.72 41.65 28.43
CA THR A 176 15.15 42.00 28.18
C THR A 176 16.11 40.84 28.41
N THR A 177 16.66 40.27 27.33
CA THR A 177 18.09 40.41 26.93
C THR A 177 18.54 39.20 26.13
N SER A 178 19.17 39.51 25.00
CA SER A 178 20.03 38.70 24.16
C SER A 178 20.94 37.72 24.93
N THR A 179 21.48 36.70 24.25
CA THR A 179 22.91 36.59 23.90
C THR A 179 23.30 35.13 23.64
N SER A 180 24.03 34.97 22.53
CA SER A 180 25.07 33.96 22.26
C SER A 180 24.71 32.48 22.22
N PHE A 181 24.63 31.98 20.99
CA PHE A 181 25.16 30.67 20.62
C PHE A 181 26.64 30.59 20.95
N VAL A 182 27.03 29.57 21.72
CA VAL A 182 28.41 29.12 21.86
C VAL A 182 28.57 27.84 21.06
N THR A 183 29.54 27.88 20.15
CA THR A 183 30.11 26.77 19.41
C THR A 183 30.88 25.86 20.37
N THR A 184 30.56 24.57 20.40
CA THR A 184 31.52 23.52 20.75
C THR A 184 31.31 22.29 19.87
N SER A 185 32.44 21.83 19.36
CA SER A 185 32.73 20.71 18.47
C SER A 185 32.36 19.31 19.00
N ASN A 186 32.17 18.39 18.03
CA ASN A 186 32.42 16.94 18.07
C ASN A 186 31.66 16.09 19.10
N ALA A 187 30.77 15.22 18.61
CA ALA A 187 30.96 13.76 18.56
C ALA A 187 29.60 13.04 18.39
N ASP A 188 29.55 12.09 17.45
CA ASP A 188 28.43 11.17 17.21
C ASP A 188 28.02 10.39 18.47
N PRO A 189 26.71 10.13 18.69
CA PRO A 189 26.26 9.11 19.63
C PRO A 189 26.03 7.75 18.93
N PRO A 190 26.34 6.62 19.60
CA PRO A 190 26.46 5.31 18.98
C PRO A 190 25.15 4.52 18.92
N PHE A 191 25.06 3.66 17.90
CA PHE A 191 24.11 2.56 17.77
C PHE A 191 24.24 1.56 18.92
N VAL A 192 23.10 1.15 19.50
CA VAL A 192 23.03 0.08 20.49
C VAL A 192 22.28 -1.09 19.87
N HIS A 193 23.02 -2.10 19.40
CA HIS A 193 22.47 -3.42 19.11
C HIS A 193 22.63 -4.30 20.35
N SER A 194 21.53 -4.94 20.79
CA SER A 194 21.53 -5.92 21.86
C SER A 194 22.09 -7.25 21.35
N SER A 195 23.34 -7.55 21.69
CA SER A 195 24.00 -8.82 21.40
C SER A 195 23.61 -9.89 22.43
N GLN A 196 22.90 -10.95 22.02
CA GLN A 196 22.73 -12.15 22.85
C GLN A 196 24.08 -12.87 23.00
N SER A 197 24.41 -13.20 24.24
CA SER A 197 25.69 -13.77 24.68
C SER A 197 25.65 -15.31 24.66
N PHE A 198 26.67 -15.95 24.08
CA PHE A 198 26.93 -17.39 24.22
C PHE A 198 27.85 -17.67 25.43
N PRO A 199 27.70 -18.81 26.13
CA PRO A 199 28.56 -19.18 27.27
C PRO A 199 29.95 -19.70 26.82
N PRO A 200 30.99 -19.59 27.69
CA PRO A 200 32.36 -20.06 27.40
C PRO A 200 32.54 -21.58 27.59
N PRO A 201 33.60 -22.20 27.01
CA PRO A 201 33.89 -23.63 27.14
C PRO A 201 34.58 -23.98 28.49
N PRO A 202 34.47 -25.23 28.98
CA PRO A 202 35.08 -25.66 30.24
C PRO A 202 36.59 -25.94 30.12
N PRO A 203 37.35 -25.87 31.24
CA PRO A 203 38.79 -26.14 31.27
C PRO A 203 39.09 -27.64 31.11
N GLY A 204 40.03 -27.98 30.23
CA GLY A 204 40.54 -29.34 30.06
C GLY A 204 41.59 -29.67 31.13
N ASP A 205 41.30 -30.69 31.95
CA ASP A 205 42.23 -31.26 32.92
C ASP A 205 43.20 -32.20 32.17
N ALA A 206 44.40 -31.72 31.88
CA ALA A 206 45.48 -32.50 31.28
C ALA A 206 46.30 -33.17 32.39
N THR A 207 45.92 -34.39 32.78
CA THR A 207 46.84 -35.26 33.53
C THR A 207 47.82 -35.90 32.55
N TYR A 208 48.95 -35.23 32.30
CA TYR A 208 50.05 -35.74 31.49
C TYR A 208 51.09 -36.41 32.40
N THR A 209 51.00 -37.73 32.54
CA THR A 209 52.06 -38.54 33.18
C THR A 209 53.17 -38.77 32.16
N ALA A 210 54.33 -38.18 32.41
CA ALA A 210 55.56 -38.37 31.63
C ALA A 210 56.10 -39.81 31.77
N PRO A 211 56.78 -40.38 30.74
CA PRO A 211 57.73 -41.44 30.95
C PRO A 211 59.18 -40.92 30.88
N GLN A 212 59.93 -41.27 31.94
CA GLN A 212 61.37 -41.13 32.05
C GLN A 212 62.12 -42.03 31.06
N SER A 213 63.27 -41.51 30.64
CA SER A 213 64.39 -42.20 30.00
C SER A 213 65.01 -43.29 30.90
N GLY A 214 65.41 -44.43 30.32
CA GLY A 214 66.27 -45.41 30.99
C GLY A 214 66.51 -46.73 30.23
N GLU A 215 67.52 -46.73 29.35
CA GLU A 215 68.57 -47.76 29.14
C GLU A 215 68.29 -49.25 28.77
N PRO A 216 69.31 -49.98 28.24
CA PRO A 216 69.16 -50.96 27.15
C PRO A 216 69.29 -52.44 27.59
N GLY A 217 68.79 -53.36 26.76
CA GLY A 217 68.96 -54.81 26.95
C GLY A 217 68.69 -55.60 25.68
N ALA A 218 69.53 -56.60 25.42
CA ALA A 218 69.74 -57.27 24.14
C ALA A 218 68.99 -58.62 23.96
N PHE A 219 69.03 -59.14 22.72
CA PHE A 219 68.73 -60.52 22.27
C PHE A 219 67.23 -60.93 22.32
N THR A 220 66.61 -61.69 21.41
CA THR A 220 66.99 -62.59 20.31
C THR A 220 65.91 -62.59 19.20
N SER A 221 66.31 -63.11 18.04
CA SER A 221 65.54 -63.54 16.87
C SER A 221 64.25 -64.33 17.13
N THR A 222 63.19 -64.07 16.35
CA THR A 222 62.39 -65.11 15.66
C THR A 222 61.36 -64.50 14.70
N SER A 223 61.35 -65.02 13.48
CA SER A 223 60.33 -64.82 12.44
C SER A 223 59.02 -65.51 12.80
N SER A 224 57.88 -64.85 12.61
CA SER A 224 56.61 -65.49 12.24
C SER A 224 55.62 -64.45 11.72
N GLY A 225 55.06 -64.73 10.55
CA GLY A 225 54.09 -63.87 9.87
C GLY A 225 52.76 -63.80 10.61
N TYR A 226 52.19 -62.61 10.64
CA TYR A 226 50.79 -62.38 10.94
C TYR A 226 50.20 -61.48 9.85
N ALA A 227 49.10 -61.98 9.27
CA ALA A 227 48.33 -61.32 8.25
C ALA A 227 47.84 -59.93 8.72
N GLN A 228 47.98 -58.93 7.86
CA GLN A 228 47.38 -57.60 8.05
C GLN A 228 45.85 -57.72 8.08
N PRO A 229 45.15 -57.13 9.06
CA PRO A 229 43.71 -56.88 8.93
C PRO A 229 43.50 -55.77 7.86
N PRO A 230 42.37 -55.75 7.14
CA PRO A 230 42.12 -54.74 6.12
C PRO A 230 42.13 -53.34 6.76
N PRO A 231 42.62 -52.30 6.04
CA PRO A 231 42.69 -50.97 6.59
C PRO A 231 41.29 -50.45 6.91
N HIS A 232 41.11 -49.95 8.13
CA HIS A 232 39.94 -49.17 8.49
C HIS A 232 39.82 -47.98 7.53
N PRO A 233 38.61 -47.61 7.06
CA PRO A 233 38.45 -46.38 6.29
C PRO A 233 38.90 -45.18 7.14
N PRO A 234 39.60 -44.19 6.56
CA PRO A 234 40.01 -43.01 7.31
C PRO A 234 38.76 -42.28 7.83
N PRO A 235 38.84 -41.62 9.00
CA PRO A 235 37.74 -40.78 9.47
C PRO A 235 37.45 -39.70 8.42
N PRO A 236 36.20 -39.26 8.25
CA PRO A 236 35.87 -38.24 7.26
C PRO A 236 36.64 -36.96 7.60
N THR A 237 37.71 -36.69 6.86
CA THR A 237 38.44 -35.44 6.93
C THR A 237 37.56 -34.37 6.32
N VAL A 238 36.85 -33.64 7.16
CA VAL A 238 36.23 -32.36 6.79
C VAL A 238 37.37 -31.45 6.33
N THR A 239 37.42 -31.17 5.02
CA THR A 239 38.47 -30.33 4.45
C THR A 239 38.14 -28.86 4.70
N ILE A 240 39.17 -28.03 4.90
CA ILE A 240 39.01 -26.57 5.06
C ILE A 240 38.23 -25.97 3.88
N ASP A 241 38.44 -26.51 2.67
CA ASP A 241 37.70 -26.12 1.47
C ASP A 241 36.19 -26.39 1.60
N SER A 242 35.80 -27.53 2.18
CA SER A 242 34.38 -27.86 2.40
C SER A 242 33.70 -26.93 3.41
N LEU A 243 34.40 -26.55 4.49
CA LEU A 243 33.91 -25.59 5.48
C LEU A 243 33.83 -24.17 4.89
N SER A 244 34.79 -23.77 4.06
CA SER A 244 34.78 -22.48 3.39
C SER A 244 33.61 -22.36 2.40
N SER A 245 33.35 -23.43 1.63
CA SER A 245 32.21 -23.49 0.72
C SER A 245 30.88 -23.48 1.49
N GLN A 246 30.79 -24.19 2.62
CA GLN A 246 29.60 -24.17 3.47
C GLN A 246 29.37 -22.79 4.11
N GLN A 247 30.43 -22.11 4.54
CA GLN A 247 30.35 -20.75 5.08
C GLN A 247 29.88 -19.76 4.00
N GLN A 248 30.39 -19.88 2.78
CA GLN A 248 29.94 -19.06 1.65
C GLN A 248 28.46 -19.31 1.31
N GLN A 249 28.02 -20.57 1.33
CA GLN A 249 26.64 -20.94 1.06
C GLN A 249 25.66 -20.40 2.12
N LEU A 250 26.06 -20.41 3.39
CA LEU A 250 25.29 -19.83 4.49
C LEU A 250 25.25 -18.30 4.40
N GLN A 251 26.35 -17.65 4.03
CA GLN A 251 26.39 -16.20 3.80
C GLN A 251 25.44 -15.79 2.66
N GLU A 252 25.42 -16.56 1.56
CA GLU A 252 24.47 -16.32 0.46
C GLU A 252 23.02 -16.50 0.91
N GLN A 253 22.72 -17.49 1.74
CA GLN A 253 21.38 -17.66 2.32
C GLN A 253 20.97 -16.51 3.23
N ILE A 254 21.88 -16.05 4.11
CA ILE A 254 21.62 -14.88 4.97
C ILE A 254 21.34 -13.67 4.10
N GLN A 255 22.18 -13.40 3.10
CA GLN A 255 22.01 -12.27 2.20
C GLN A 255 20.67 -12.31 1.44
N GLN A 256 20.26 -13.50 0.98
CA GLN A 256 18.95 -13.67 0.33
C GLN A 256 17.79 -13.49 1.32
N SER A 257 17.91 -14.00 2.54
CA SER A 257 16.89 -13.85 3.58
C SER A 257 16.71 -12.38 3.99
N GLU A 258 17.80 -11.61 4.09
CA GLU A 258 17.78 -10.18 4.36
C GLU A 258 17.15 -9.39 3.21
N GLN A 259 17.48 -9.72 1.96
CA GLN A 259 16.83 -9.11 0.79
C GLN A 259 15.34 -9.40 0.74
N ASN A 260 14.93 -10.63 1.06
CA ASN A 260 13.52 -11.01 1.12
C ASN A 260 12.78 -10.28 2.25
N LEU A 261 13.41 -10.15 3.43
CA LEU A 261 12.84 -9.40 4.55
C LEU A 261 12.71 -7.90 4.21
N ALA A 262 13.75 -7.31 3.64
CA ALA A 262 13.72 -5.91 3.20
C ALA A 262 12.65 -5.67 2.12
N ALA A 263 12.50 -6.58 1.17
CA ALA A 263 11.45 -6.51 0.16
C ALA A 263 10.05 -6.62 0.80
N GLN A 264 9.86 -7.50 1.78
CA GLN A 264 8.60 -7.61 2.51
C GLN A 264 8.29 -6.32 3.30
N GLN A 265 9.28 -5.76 4.00
CA GLN A 265 9.14 -4.49 4.72
C GLN A 265 8.77 -3.34 3.78
N LEU A 266 9.42 -3.24 2.61
CA LEU A 266 9.13 -2.22 1.61
C LEU A 266 7.69 -2.32 1.07
N VAL A 267 7.23 -3.54 0.76
CA VAL A 267 5.85 -3.76 0.29
C VAL A 267 4.84 -3.39 1.35
N LEU A 268 5.12 -3.72 2.62
CA LEU A 268 4.25 -3.37 3.74
C LEU A 268 4.15 -1.85 3.94
N GLU A 269 5.28 -1.16 3.88
CA GLU A 269 5.31 0.30 4.01
C GLU A 269 4.56 0.96 2.86
N GLN A 270 4.75 0.49 1.62
CA GLN A 270 3.99 0.97 0.46
C GLN A 270 2.49 0.69 0.59
N GLN A 271 2.10 -0.48 1.12
CA GLN A 271 0.70 -0.81 1.36
C GLN A 271 0.10 0.13 2.41
N LYS A 272 0.84 0.40 3.47
CA LYS A 272 0.47 1.34 4.53
C LYS A 272 0.27 2.75 3.99
N GLU A 273 1.22 3.27 3.21
CA GLU A 273 1.08 4.56 2.54
C GLU A 273 -0.13 4.62 1.60
N GLY A 274 -0.37 3.56 0.83
CA GLY A 274 -1.51 3.45 -0.07
C GLY A 274 -2.85 3.49 0.67
N GLN A 275 -2.98 2.72 1.77
CA GLN A 275 -4.19 2.73 2.59
C GLN A 275 -4.39 4.08 3.28
N MET A 276 -3.34 4.68 3.84
CA MET A 276 -3.41 6.01 4.48
C MET A 276 -3.92 7.05 3.49
N ARG A 277 -3.35 7.07 2.29
CA ARG A 277 -3.76 7.98 1.22
C ARG A 277 -5.23 7.80 0.82
N GLU A 278 -5.69 6.56 0.69
CA GLU A 278 -7.08 6.27 0.35
C GLU A 278 -8.04 6.67 1.48
N GLY A 279 -7.72 6.32 2.73
CA GLY A 279 -8.52 6.70 3.88
C GLY A 279 -8.65 8.21 4.04
N ILE A 280 -7.54 8.95 3.84
CA ILE A 280 -7.55 10.42 3.89
C ILE A 280 -8.39 10.99 2.77
N TYR A 281 -8.25 10.47 1.55
CA TYR A 281 -9.05 10.92 0.42
C TYR A 281 -10.55 10.76 0.68
N VAL A 282 -10.97 9.61 1.21
CA VAL A 282 -12.38 9.36 1.61
C VAL A 282 -12.83 10.35 2.69
N ALA A 283 -12.03 10.53 3.76
CA ALA A 283 -12.36 11.44 4.85
C ALA A 283 -12.48 12.90 4.38
N VAL A 284 -11.58 13.37 3.51
CA VAL A 284 -11.67 14.69 2.87
C VAL A 284 -12.97 14.82 2.06
N GLY A 285 -13.34 13.77 1.31
CA GLY A 285 -14.58 13.75 0.54
C GLY A 285 -15.83 13.86 1.41
N GLU A 286 -15.85 13.21 2.57
CA GLU A 286 -16.94 13.32 3.55
C GLU A 286 -17.03 14.73 4.16
N VAL A 287 -15.90 15.30 4.58
CA VAL A 287 -15.83 16.68 5.09
C VAL A 287 -16.38 17.66 4.05
N LEU A 288 -15.92 17.56 2.81
CA LEU A 288 -16.37 18.44 1.74
C LEU A 288 -17.86 18.27 1.43
N ARG A 289 -18.41 17.05 1.53
CA ARG A 289 -19.85 16.81 1.34
C ARG A 289 -20.68 17.45 2.45
N ASN A 290 -20.24 17.35 3.69
CA ASN A 290 -20.93 17.96 4.83
C ASN A 290 -20.89 19.50 4.74
N GLU A 291 -19.72 20.07 4.45
CA GLU A 291 -19.57 21.52 4.23
C GLU A 291 -20.41 22.00 3.04
N ALA A 292 -20.53 21.21 1.97
CA ALA A 292 -21.40 21.54 0.84
C ALA A 292 -22.85 21.69 1.29
N SER A 293 -23.35 20.74 2.07
CA SER A 293 -24.71 20.76 2.62
C SER A 293 -24.94 22.03 3.46
N ASP A 294 -23.99 22.38 4.33
CA ASP A 294 -24.08 23.58 5.18
C ASP A 294 -24.09 24.88 4.36
N LEU A 295 -23.38 24.90 3.23
CA LEU A 295 -23.35 26.03 2.30
C LEU A 295 -24.52 26.06 1.30
N GLY A 296 -25.44 25.09 1.38
CA GLY A 296 -26.57 24.94 0.47
C GLY A 296 -26.16 24.53 -0.94
N PHE A 297 -25.16 23.65 -1.06
CA PHE A 297 -24.68 23.04 -2.30
C PHE A 297 -24.91 21.54 -2.33
N SER A 298 -24.98 21.00 -3.55
CA SER A 298 -24.84 19.57 -3.80
C SER A 298 -23.49 19.29 -4.43
N THR A 299 -22.75 18.31 -3.90
CA THR A 299 -21.52 17.81 -4.55
C THR A 299 -21.83 17.22 -5.93
N GLN A 300 -23.05 16.69 -6.12
CA GLN A 300 -23.48 16.10 -7.38
C GLN A 300 -23.51 17.11 -8.52
N ASP A 301 -23.95 18.36 -8.27
CA ASP A 301 -24.02 19.39 -9.32
C ASP A 301 -22.65 19.68 -9.91
N LEU A 302 -21.62 19.66 -9.05
CA LEU A 302 -20.24 19.88 -9.45
C LEU A 302 -19.64 18.63 -10.09
N ASP A 303 -20.02 17.43 -9.65
CA ASP A 303 -19.63 16.19 -10.32
C ASP A 303 -20.21 16.09 -11.75
N ASP A 304 -21.47 16.46 -11.94
CA ASP A 304 -22.15 16.49 -13.24
C ASP A 304 -21.51 17.53 -14.17
N LEU A 305 -21.06 18.66 -13.62
CA LEU A 305 -20.30 19.67 -14.36
C LEU A 305 -18.92 19.15 -14.78
N LEU A 306 -18.22 18.47 -13.88
CA LEU A 306 -16.85 18.03 -14.09
C LEU A 306 -16.74 16.78 -14.97
N GLY A 307 -17.75 15.91 -15.00
CA GLY A 307 -17.77 14.70 -15.82
C GLY A 307 -17.35 14.96 -17.28
N PRO A 308 -18.11 15.78 -18.04
CA PRO A 308 -17.78 16.10 -19.43
C PRO A 308 -16.40 16.76 -19.62
N ILE A 309 -15.94 17.53 -18.64
CA ILE A 309 -14.63 18.19 -18.67
C ILE A 309 -13.51 17.15 -18.54
N THR A 310 -13.64 16.22 -17.60
CA THR A 310 -12.65 15.16 -17.38
C THR A 310 -12.58 14.19 -18.54
N GLU A 311 -13.70 13.91 -19.21
CA GLU A 311 -13.77 13.01 -20.37
C GLU A 311 -13.21 13.62 -21.66
N SER A 312 -13.59 14.86 -21.98
CA SER A 312 -13.38 15.40 -23.34
C SER A 312 -12.65 16.74 -23.40
N CYS A 313 -12.52 17.45 -22.28
CA CYS A 313 -11.87 18.76 -22.17
C CYS A 313 -12.11 19.71 -23.36
N THR A 314 -13.36 19.78 -23.82
CA THR A 314 -13.70 20.68 -24.92
C THR A 314 -13.72 22.12 -24.46
N LYS A 315 -13.56 23.05 -25.41
CA LYS A 315 -13.68 24.49 -25.16
C LYS A 315 -15.04 24.85 -24.54
N ASP A 316 -16.11 24.19 -24.99
CA ASP A 316 -17.46 24.42 -24.49
C ASP A 316 -17.61 23.88 -23.06
N SER A 317 -17.14 22.66 -22.77
CA SER A 317 -17.15 22.11 -21.41
C SER A 317 -16.38 22.98 -20.42
N ILE A 318 -15.19 23.48 -20.81
CA ILE A 318 -14.40 24.39 -19.97
C ILE A 318 -15.12 25.74 -19.80
N SER A 319 -15.70 26.29 -20.86
CA SER A 319 -16.43 27.56 -20.79
C SER A 319 -17.68 27.45 -19.90
N ASN A 320 -18.42 26.34 -20.00
CA ASN A 320 -19.57 26.02 -19.15
C ASN A 320 -19.14 25.85 -17.70
N GLY A 321 -18.05 25.11 -17.47
CA GLY A 321 -17.40 24.96 -16.16
C GLY A 321 -17.09 26.29 -15.51
N LYS A 322 -16.39 27.18 -16.22
CA LYS A 322 -16.11 28.54 -15.76
C LYS A 322 -17.39 29.30 -15.43
N HIS A 323 -18.36 29.32 -16.34
CA HIS A 323 -19.60 30.07 -16.12
C HIS A 323 -20.36 29.61 -14.88
N TRP A 324 -20.45 28.29 -14.67
CA TRP A 324 -21.07 27.70 -13.50
C TRP A 324 -20.34 28.09 -12.22
N ILE A 325 -18.99 28.03 -12.21
CA ILE A 325 -18.18 28.43 -11.05
C ILE A 325 -18.46 29.88 -10.67
N PHE A 326 -18.43 30.82 -11.62
CA PHE A 326 -18.71 32.23 -11.33
C PHE A 326 -20.16 32.50 -10.88
N THR A 327 -21.11 31.66 -11.31
CA THR A 327 -22.51 31.78 -10.87
C THR A 327 -22.69 31.33 -9.41
N ASN A 328 -21.88 30.37 -8.96
CA ASN A 328 -21.97 29.75 -7.63
C ASN A 328 -20.98 30.33 -6.61
N ALA A 329 -19.90 30.95 -7.08
CA ALA A 329 -18.88 31.65 -6.29
C ALA A 329 -19.40 33.00 -5.73
N GLN A 330 -20.44 32.94 -4.90
CA GLN A 330 -21.16 34.11 -4.39
C GLN A 330 -20.69 34.59 -3.01
N SER A 331 -19.83 33.82 -2.33
CA SER A 331 -19.29 34.19 -1.02
C SER A 331 -17.90 33.60 -0.80
N PRO A 332 -17.08 34.18 0.10
CA PRO A 332 -15.74 33.67 0.41
C PRO A 332 -15.73 32.20 0.85
N ALA A 333 -16.74 31.77 1.62
CA ALA A 333 -16.88 30.38 2.05
C ALA A 333 -17.14 29.45 0.85
N LYS A 334 -18.05 29.85 -0.05
CA LYS A 334 -18.32 29.12 -1.28
C LYS A 334 -17.10 29.06 -2.21
N ASN A 335 -16.33 30.14 -2.30
CA ASN A 335 -15.10 30.21 -3.09
C ASN A 335 -14.04 29.23 -2.57
N THR A 336 -13.84 29.22 -1.25
CA THR A 336 -12.90 28.32 -0.58
C THR A 336 -13.31 26.86 -0.78
N TRP A 337 -14.60 26.56 -0.61
CA TRP A 337 -15.12 25.21 -0.82
C TRP A 337 -14.96 24.75 -2.28
N LEU A 338 -15.31 25.60 -3.26
CA LEU A 338 -15.14 25.30 -4.69
C LEU A 338 -13.67 24.99 -5.03
N ALA A 339 -12.74 25.79 -4.52
CA ALA A 339 -11.31 25.58 -4.71
C ALA A 339 -10.85 24.23 -4.11
N ARG A 340 -11.26 23.92 -2.87
CA ARG A 340 -10.95 22.64 -2.20
C ARG A 340 -11.59 21.45 -2.91
N TYR A 341 -12.79 21.58 -3.45
CA TYR A 341 -13.44 20.51 -4.19
C TYR A 341 -12.74 20.24 -5.53
N LEU A 342 -12.33 21.30 -6.25
CA LEU A 342 -11.51 21.14 -7.47
C LEU A 342 -10.17 20.46 -7.16
N LEU A 343 -9.53 20.81 -6.03
CA LEU A 343 -8.34 20.13 -5.55
C LEU A 343 -8.61 18.64 -5.34
N TYR A 344 -9.63 18.31 -4.53
CA TYR A 344 -10.04 16.93 -4.26
C TYR A 344 -10.22 16.12 -5.56
N LYS A 345 -10.94 16.68 -6.55
CA LYS A 345 -11.15 16.00 -7.83
C LYS A 345 -9.87 15.88 -8.66
N ALA A 346 -8.94 16.84 -8.59
CA ALA A 346 -7.65 16.77 -9.29
C ALA A 346 -6.66 15.82 -8.60
N THR A 347 -6.71 15.68 -7.28
CA THR A 347 -5.81 14.82 -6.50
C THR A 347 -6.36 13.42 -6.28
N VAL A 348 -7.41 13.01 -7.02
CA VAL A 348 -7.93 11.64 -6.95
C VAL A 348 -6.83 10.60 -7.05
N ASN A 349 -6.89 9.62 -6.14
CA ASN A 349 -5.93 8.54 -6.06
C ASN A 349 -6.01 7.70 -7.33
N ASN A 350 -4.85 7.36 -7.90
CA ASN A 350 -4.74 6.60 -9.15
C ASN A 350 -5.47 7.23 -10.37
N GLY A 351 -5.81 8.52 -10.31
CA GLY A 351 -6.41 9.24 -11.42
C GLY A 351 -5.45 9.36 -12.61
N PRO A 352 -5.93 9.18 -13.86
CA PRO A 352 -5.08 9.31 -15.03
C PRO A 352 -4.61 10.76 -15.19
N PHE A 353 -3.41 10.95 -15.75
CA PHE A 353 -2.82 12.28 -15.97
C PHE A 353 -3.78 13.27 -16.66
N ASN A 354 -4.48 12.84 -17.71
CA ASN A 354 -5.40 13.72 -18.45
C ASN A 354 -6.55 14.22 -17.58
N HIS A 355 -7.07 13.40 -16.65
CA HIS A 355 -8.10 13.84 -15.71
C HIS A 355 -7.60 15.01 -14.85
N LYS A 356 -6.41 14.88 -14.28
CA LYS A 356 -5.77 15.95 -13.48
C LYS A 356 -5.54 17.20 -14.34
N LEU A 357 -4.99 17.02 -15.54
CA LEU A 357 -4.72 18.10 -16.48
C LEU A 357 -5.98 18.87 -16.89
N HIS A 358 -7.09 18.19 -17.16
CA HIS A 358 -8.34 18.82 -17.58
C HIS A 358 -8.95 19.69 -16.48
N ILE A 359 -8.86 19.24 -15.21
CA ILE A 359 -9.29 20.05 -14.06
C ILE A 359 -8.36 21.26 -13.87
N ILE A 360 -7.05 21.09 -14.07
CA ILE A 360 -6.09 22.21 -14.03
C ILE A 360 -6.37 23.21 -15.16
N TYR A 361 -6.79 22.76 -16.36
CA TYR A 361 -7.19 23.67 -17.44
C TYR A 361 -8.45 24.48 -17.11
N LEU A 362 -9.44 23.86 -16.47
CA LEU A 362 -10.60 24.58 -15.95
C LEU A 362 -10.17 25.62 -14.92
N MET A 363 -9.35 25.21 -13.94
CA MET A 363 -8.80 26.10 -12.91
C MET A 363 -8.07 27.29 -13.52
N ASN A 364 -7.23 27.07 -14.54
CA ASN A 364 -6.53 28.12 -15.26
C ASN A 364 -7.48 29.11 -15.95
N ASP A 365 -8.54 28.64 -16.63
CA ASP A 365 -9.51 29.51 -17.29
C ASP A 365 -10.29 30.37 -16.28
N VAL A 366 -10.63 29.79 -15.12
CA VAL A 366 -11.28 30.50 -14.01
C VAL A 366 -10.33 31.54 -13.41
N LEU A 367 -9.09 31.17 -13.07
CA LEU A 367 -8.08 32.08 -12.51
C LEU A 367 -7.82 33.27 -13.43
N HIS A 368 -7.65 33.02 -14.72
CA HIS A 368 -7.44 34.08 -15.70
C HIS A 368 -8.65 35.00 -15.81
N HIS A 369 -9.87 34.46 -15.67
CA HIS A 369 -11.08 35.28 -15.62
C HIS A 369 -11.19 36.08 -14.32
N CYS A 370 -10.74 35.53 -13.18
CA CYS A 370 -10.71 36.26 -11.90
C CYS A 370 -9.84 37.51 -12.00
N VAL A 371 -8.65 37.40 -12.62
CA VAL A 371 -7.76 38.55 -12.88
C VAL A 371 -8.42 39.58 -13.79
N ARG A 372 -9.18 39.15 -14.83
CA ARG A 372 -9.88 40.07 -15.74
C ARG A 372 -11.10 40.75 -15.13
N LYS A 373 -11.76 40.13 -14.15
CA LYS A 373 -12.98 40.62 -13.52
C LYS A 373 -12.76 41.21 -12.13
N ASN A 374 -11.52 41.21 -11.63
CA ASN A 374 -11.16 41.56 -10.26
C ASN A 374 -11.95 40.76 -9.22
N ALA A 375 -12.09 39.45 -9.44
CA ALA A 375 -12.71 38.54 -8.48
C ALA A 375 -11.65 38.03 -7.48
N ASP A 376 -11.16 38.92 -6.62
CA ASP A 376 -10.00 38.67 -5.76
C ASP A 376 -10.25 37.56 -4.73
N ASP A 377 -11.44 37.50 -4.12
CA ASP A 377 -11.79 36.45 -3.16
C ASP A 377 -11.70 35.04 -3.77
N LEU A 378 -12.22 34.88 -5.00
CA LEU A 378 -12.15 33.61 -5.70
C LEU A 378 -10.71 33.32 -6.15
N LYS A 379 -10.00 34.33 -6.66
CA LYS A 379 -8.59 34.21 -7.03
C LYS A 379 -7.74 33.71 -5.86
N GLU A 380 -7.89 34.31 -4.68
CA GLU A 380 -7.15 33.93 -3.48
C GLU A 380 -7.45 32.48 -3.07
N ALA A 381 -8.73 32.09 -3.06
CA ALA A 381 -9.14 30.72 -2.77
C ALA A 381 -8.51 29.70 -3.74
N LEU A 382 -8.49 30.00 -5.03
CA LEU A 382 -7.91 29.12 -6.05
C LEU A 382 -6.38 29.06 -5.98
N GLN A 383 -5.70 30.15 -5.60
CA GLN A 383 -4.25 30.16 -5.42
C GLN A 383 -3.79 29.23 -4.29
N LYS A 384 -4.56 29.12 -3.19
CA LYS A 384 -4.24 28.24 -2.05
C LYS A 384 -4.17 26.76 -2.42
N VAL A 385 -4.88 26.35 -3.47
CA VAL A 385 -4.94 24.94 -3.91
C VAL A 385 -4.12 24.67 -5.18
N LEU A 386 -3.56 25.72 -5.80
CA LEU A 386 -2.89 25.62 -7.10
C LEU A 386 -1.66 24.71 -7.05
N VAL A 387 -0.83 24.88 -6.03
CA VAL A 387 0.41 24.10 -5.83
C VAL A 387 0.12 22.60 -5.78
N PRO A 388 -0.70 22.08 -4.85
CA PRO A 388 -0.92 20.65 -4.77
C PRO A 388 -1.60 20.08 -6.02
N MET A 389 -2.51 20.81 -6.68
CA MET A 389 -3.09 20.37 -7.96
C MET A 389 -2.01 20.17 -9.03
N PHE A 390 -1.18 21.18 -9.25
CA PHE A 390 -0.11 21.14 -10.25
C PHE A 390 0.91 20.06 -9.95
N CYS A 391 1.39 20.01 -8.71
CA CYS A 391 2.42 19.06 -8.29
C CYS A 391 1.91 17.62 -8.39
N SER A 392 0.65 17.35 -8.04
CA SER A 392 0.05 16.00 -8.17
C SER A 392 -0.01 15.50 -9.61
N ALA A 393 -0.16 16.40 -10.59
CA ALA A 393 -0.13 16.04 -12.00
C ALA A 393 1.31 15.88 -12.50
N MET A 394 2.22 16.73 -12.02
CA MET A 394 3.63 16.75 -12.42
C MET A 394 4.38 15.50 -11.94
N THR A 395 4.07 14.98 -10.75
CA THR A 395 4.71 13.78 -10.19
C THR A 395 4.41 12.49 -10.97
N ILE A 396 3.29 12.45 -11.71
CA ILE A 396 2.89 11.28 -12.52
C ILE A 396 3.10 11.50 -14.04
N ALA A 397 3.50 12.70 -14.45
CA ALA A 397 3.60 13.06 -15.86
C ALA A 397 4.81 12.40 -16.54
N SER A 398 4.62 11.90 -17.75
CA SER A 398 5.73 11.58 -18.66
C SER A 398 6.41 12.85 -19.18
N ASP A 399 7.60 12.75 -19.76
CA ASP A 399 8.35 13.94 -20.21
C ASP A 399 7.59 14.78 -21.25
N ASP A 400 6.86 14.15 -22.18
CA ASP A 400 5.98 14.87 -23.11
C ASP A 400 4.81 15.58 -22.41
N GLN A 401 4.28 14.96 -21.36
CA GLN A 401 3.16 15.51 -20.58
C GLN A 401 3.60 16.70 -19.72
N LYS A 402 4.82 16.67 -19.16
CA LYS A 402 5.41 17.78 -18.40
C LYS A 402 5.43 19.07 -19.22
N SER A 403 5.75 18.98 -20.52
CA SER A 403 5.74 20.15 -21.41
C SER A 403 4.40 20.91 -21.48
N LYS A 404 3.27 20.23 -21.23
CA LYS A 404 1.94 20.87 -21.17
C LYS A 404 1.76 21.66 -19.87
N LEU A 405 2.24 21.10 -18.76
CA LEU A 405 2.21 21.74 -17.46
C LEU A 405 3.21 22.91 -17.39
N ASP A 406 4.40 22.78 -17.98
CA ASP A 406 5.39 23.87 -18.04
C ASP A 406 4.83 25.10 -18.77
N LYS A 407 4.07 24.90 -19.85
CA LYS A 407 3.35 26.00 -20.53
C LYS A 407 2.37 26.71 -19.61
N LEU A 408 1.66 25.99 -18.75
CA LEU A 408 0.77 26.59 -17.75
C LEU A 408 1.57 27.38 -16.72
N LEU A 409 2.69 26.85 -16.24
CA LEU A 409 3.55 27.54 -15.28
C LEU A 409 4.07 28.86 -15.85
N SER A 410 4.59 28.86 -17.09
CA SER A 410 5.02 30.10 -17.76
C SER A 410 3.87 31.11 -17.97
N LEU A 411 2.65 30.62 -18.21
CA LEU A 411 1.47 31.49 -18.29
C LEU A 411 1.12 32.10 -16.93
N TRP A 412 1.27 31.36 -15.85
CA TRP A 412 0.99 31.86 -14.50
C TRP A 412 2.04 32.87 -14.02
N GLU A 413 3.32 32.62 -14.31
CA GLU A 413 4.42 33.56 -14.06
C GLU A 413 4.18 34.92 -14.75
N SER A 414 3.70 34.88 -15.99
CA SER A 414 3.54 36.11 -16.80
C SER A 414 2.19 36.82 -16.63
N LYS A 415 1.08 36.09 -16.41
CA LYS A 415 -0.28 36.66 -16.52
C LYS A 415 -1.10 36.62 -15.24
N ILE A 416 -0.78 35.75 -14.29
CA ILE A 416 -1.55 35.61 -13.04
C ILE A 416 -0.86 36.32 -11.86
N ASN A 417 0.43 36.64 -12.00
CA ASN A 417 1.26 37.34 -11.01
C ASN A 417 1.18 36.65 -9.64
N LEU A 418 1.59 35.37 -9.62
CA LEU A 418 1.68 34.55 -8.41
C LEU A 418 2.76 35.10 -7.47
N GLU A 419 2.60 34.86 -6.17
CA GLU A 419 3.62 35.17 -5.17
C GLU A 419 4.88 34.32 -5.39
N GLU A 420 6.06 34.89 -5.10
CA GLU A 420 7.35 34.21 -5.29
C GLU A 420 7.43 32.87 -4.54
N GLY A 421 6.88 32.80 -3.33
CA GLY A 421 6.82 31.56 -2.55
C GLY A 421 6.01 30.45 -3.24
N VAL A 422 4.90 30.81 -3.88
CA VAL A 422 4.06 29.87 -4.65
C VAL A 422 4.80 29.38 -5.90
N LEU A 423 5.49 30.29 -6.61
CA LEU A 423 6.30 29.92 -7.77
C LEU A 423 7.45 28.98 -7.43
N MET A 424 8.11 29.21 -6.29
CA MET A 424 9.18 28.34 -5.79
C MET A 424 8.67 26.92 -5.53
N GLN A 425 7.47 26.78 -4.95
CA GLN A 425 6.86 25.46 -4.74
C GLN A 425 6.49 24.78 -6.06
N LEU A 426 5.88 25.51 -7.00
CA LEU A 426 5.52 24.98 -8.33
C LEU A 426 6.74 24.49 -9.12
N LYS A 427 7.92 25.10 -8.92
CA LYS A 427 9.20 24.67 -9.53
C LYS A 427 9.82 23.43 -8.87
N ASN A 428 9.37 23.06 -7.67
CA ASN A 428 9.84 21.89 -6.92
C ASN A 428 8.67 20.93 -6.65
N PRO A 429 8.12 20.28 -7.69
CA PRO A 429 6.86 19.55 -7.59
C PRO A 429 6.91 18.33 -6.67
N VAL A 430 8.04 17.60 -6.64
CA VAL A 430 8.17 16.40 -5.79
C VAL A 430 8.17 16.76 -4.30
N GLU A 431 8.99 17.75 -3.91
CA GLU A 431 9.07 18.20 -2.53
C GLU A 431 7.79 18.88 -2.06
N SER A 432 7.21 19.74 -2.91
CA SER A 432 5.96 20.43 -2.59
C SER A 432 4.78 19.48 -2.45
N TRP A 433 4.74 18.43 -3.28
CA TRP A 433 3.73 17.38 -3.17
C TRP A 433 3.90 16.58 -1.87
N ALA A 434 5.12 16.13 -1.55
CA ALA A 434 5.40 15.43 -0.30
C ALA A 434 5.07 16.28 0.95
N GLY A 435 5.37 17.58 0.89
CA GLY A 435 5.02 18.53 1.95
C GLY A 435 3.50 18.65 2.14
N PHE A 436 2.74 18.71 1.04
CA PHE A 436 1.28 18.71 1.09
C PHE A 436 0.72 17.41 1.67
N GLU A 437 1.21 16.26 1.24
CA GLU A 437 0.78 14.95 1.77
C GLU A 437 1.03 14.83 3.27
N LYS A 438 2.20 15.29 3.72
CA LYS A 438 2.53 15.37 5.15
C LYS A 438 1.60 16.29 5.93
N ALA A 439 1.23 17.44 5.36
CA ALA A 439 0.27 18.35 5.99
C ALA A 439 -1.12 17.69 6.09
N GLN A 440 -1.58 17.02 5.04
CA GLN A 440 -2.84 16.28 5.03
C GLN A 440 -2.86 15.14 6.06
N LEU A 441 -1.76 14.40 6.23
CA LEU A 441 -1.63 13.40 7.29
C LEU A 441 -1.85 14.01 8.69
N GLY A 442 -1.37 15.25 8.90
CA GLY A 442 -1.57 16.00 10.14
C GLY A 442 -3.01 16.48 10.38
N GLU A 443 -3.77 16.72 9.31
CA GLU A 443 -5.19 17.12 9.40
C GLU A 443 -6.12 15.95 9.78
N PHE A 444 -5.73 14.71 9.48
CA PHE A 444 -6.56 13.51 9.71
C PHE A 444 -5.90 12.46 10.63
N PRO A 445 -5.52 12.81 11.87
CA PRO A 445 -4.77 11.92 12.76
C PRO A 445 -5.54 10.64 13.14
N GLN A 446 -6.87 10.72 13.21
CA GLN A 446 -7.71 9.56 13.54
C GLN A 446 -7.73 8.50 12.45
N VAL A 447 -7.73 8.92 11.18
CA VAL A 447 -7.64 8.02 10.02
C VAL A 447 -6.29 7.33 10.03
N VAL A 448 -5.22 8.09 10.23
CA VAL A 448 -3.85 7.56 10.33
C VAL A 448 -3.72 6.55 11.48
N ALA A 449 -4.23 6.88 12.66
CA ALA A 449 -4.20 5.99 13.82
C ALA A 449 -4.95 4.67 13.55
N THR A 450 -6.15 4.75 12.96
CA THR A 450 -6.99 3.58 12.66
C THR A 450 -6.29 2.65 11.66
N ILE A 451 -5.69 3.20 10.61
CA ILE A 451 -5.00 2.42 9.58
C ILE A 451 -3.73 1.77 10.15
N ASN A 452 -2.95 2.50 10.95
CA ASN A 452 -1.78 1.94 11.63
C ASN A 452 -2.17 0.74 12.51
N GLN A 453 -3.20 0.92 13.36
CA GLN A 453 -3.69 -0.17 14.21
C GLN A 453 -4.15 -1.38 13.42
N HIS A 454 -4.86 -1.18 12.30
CA HIS A 454 -5.34 -2.28 11.47
C HIS A 454 -4.19 -3.06 10.81
N ILE A 455 -3.18 -2.36 10.30
CA ILE A 455 -2.01 -2.98 9.65
C ILE A 455 -1.16 -3.73 10.68
N ASP A 456 -0.89 -3.11 11.83
CA ASP A 456 -0.12 -3.72 12.91
C ASP A 456 -0.82 -5.00 13.42
N ALA A 457 -2.15 -4.96 13.62
CA ALA A 457 -2.93 -6.13 14.01
C ALA A 457 -2.94 -7.25 12.96
N THR A 458 -2.95 -6.89 11.67
CA THR A 458 -2.86 -7.89 10.58
C THR A 458 -1.52 -8.61 10.59
N PHE A 459 -0.46 -7.92 11.02
CA PHE A 459 0.89 -8.46 11.10
C PHE A 459 1.11 -9.32 12.36
N GLU A 460 0.58 -8.92 13.52
CA GLU A 460 0.64 -9.73 14.75
C GLU A 460 -0.08 -11.09 14.60
N VAL A 461 -1.13 -11.16 13.78
CA VAL A 461 -1.85 -12.43 13.49
C VAL A 461 -1.09 -13.30 12.47
N SER A 462 -0.10 -12.75 11.77
CA SER A 462 0.66 -13.44 10.73
C SER A 462 2.03 -13.97 11.18
N GLN A 463 2.49 -13.59 12.38
CA GLN A 463 3.65 -14.19 13.08
C GLN A 463 3.19 -15.32 14.01
#